data_AF-A0A6V7I964-F1
#
_entry.id   AF-A0A6V7I964-F1
#
_cell.length_a   1.000
_cell.length_b   1.000
_cell.length_c   1.000
_cell.angle_alpha   90.00
_cell.angle_beta   90.00
_cell.angle_gamma   90.00
#
_symmetry.space_group_name_H-M   'P 1'
#
loop_
_entity.id
_entity.type
_entity.pdbx_description
1 polymer ?
#
loop_
_entity_poly.entity_id
_entity_poly.type
_entity_poly.pdbx_seq_one_letter_code
_entity_poly.pdbx_strand_id
1 'polypeptide(L)' 'KNPTDEYLEGMMNEAPGPINFTMFLTLFGERLQGTDPEDVIKNAFGCFDEENNGHINEERLRELLTTMGD' A
#
# COMPACT_ATOMS: atom_id res chain seq x y z
N LYS A 1 14.71 -10.40 -9.90
CA LYS A 1 13.70 -10.73 -10.93
C LYS A 1 13.62 -9.56 -11.88
N ASN A 2 13.70 -9.79 -13.18
CA ASN A 2 13.45 -8.73 -14.16
C ASN A 2 11.93 -8.63 -14.35
N PRO A 3 11.35 -7.42 -14.29
CA PRO A 3 9.93 -7.23 -14.57
C PRO A 3 9.59 -7.64 -16.01
N THR A 4 8.32 -7.98 -16.25
CA THR A 4 7.80 -8.26 -17.59
C THR A 4 7.57 -6.95 -18.34
N ASP A 5 7.62 -6.99 -19.67
CA ASP A 5 7.36 -5.82 -20.51
C ASP A 5 5.94 -5.28 -20.28
N GLU A 6 4.94 -6.15 -20.10
CA GLU A 6 3.57 -5.78 -19.75
C GLU A 6 3.49 -5.00 -18.43
N TYR A 7 4.28 -5.39 -17.43
CA TYR A 7 4.34 -4.70 -16.14
C TYR A 7 4.97 -3.30 -16.32
N LEU A 8 6.05 -3.21 -17.09
CA LEU A 8 6.69 -1.93 -17.41
C LEU A 8 5.76 -1.01 -18.20
N GLU A 9 5.04 -1.54 -19.19
CA GLU A 9 4.07 -0.78 -19.97
C GLU A 9 2.92 -0.28 -19.09
N GLY A 10 2.44 -1.11 -18.16
CA GLY A 10 1.49 -0.71 -17.12
C GLY A 10 1.98 0.49 -16.31
N MET A 11 3.22 0.42 -15.79
CA MET A 11 3.82 1.54 -15.04
C MET A 11 3.95 2.81 -15.88
N MET A 12 4.29 2.69 -17.17
CA MET A 12 4.42 3.83 -18.07
C MET A 12 3.06 4.48 -18.37
N ASN A 13 1.99 3.69 -18.46
CA ASN A 13 0.63 4.16 -18.72
C ASN A 13 0.00 4.90 -17.52
N GLU A 14 0.56 4.76 -16.31
CA GLU A 14 0.13 5.55 -15.15
C GLU A 14 0.57 7.02 -15.27
N ALA A 15 1.60 7.30 -16.06
CA ALA A 15 2.05 8.66 -16.30
C ALA A 15 1.25 9.30 -17.45
N PRO A 16 0.70 10.52 -17.29
CA PRO A 16 -0.03 11.21 -18.37
C PRO A 16 0.87 11.70 -19.52
N GLY A 17 2.18 11.46 -19.42
CA GLY A 17 3.19 11.86 -20.40
C GLY A 17 4.55 11.24 -20.08
N PRO A 18 5.63 11.64 -20.79
CA PRO A 18 6.95 11.09 -20.56
C PRO A 18 7.41 11.23 -19.10
N ILE A 19 7.86 10.12 -18.51
CA ILE A 19 8.40 10.13 -17.14
C ILE A 19 9.73 10.87 -17.14
N ASN A 20 9.70 12.08 -16.60
CA ASN A 20 10.88 12.83 -16.19
C ASN A 20 10.93 12.89 -14.66
N PHE A 21 12.03 13.41 -14.11
CA PHE A 21 12.24 13.43 -12.65
C PHE A 21 11.10 14.15 -11.90
N THR A 22 10.60 15.26 -12.45
CA THR A 22 9.47 16.00 -11.84
C THR A 22 8.19 15.17 -11.86
N MET A 23 7.87 14.51 -12.98
CA MET A 23 6.70 13.63 -13.09
C MET A 23 6.78 12.47 -12.09
N PHE A 24 7.97 11.88 -11.91
CA PHE A 24 8.19 10.84 -10.92
C PHE A 24 7.86 11.32 -9.50
N LEU A 25 8.34 12.51 -9.10
CA LEU A 25 8.01 13.08 -7.79
C LEU A 25 6.52 13.39 -7.64
N THR A 26 5.86 13.86 -8.70
CA THR A 26 4.41 14.11 -8.69
C THR A 26 3.63 12.82 -8.47
N LEU A 27 3.90 11.77 -9.24
CA LEU A 27 3.24 10.47 -9.08
C LEU A 27 3.45 9.89 -7.67
N PHE A 28 4.66 9.98 -7.12
CA PHE A 28 4.93 9.54 -5.75
C PHE A 28 4.19 10.39 -4.71
N GLY A 29 4.15 11.71 -4.89
CA GLY A 29 3.42 12.62 -4.01
C GLY A 29 1.92 12.31 -3.97
N GLU A 30 1.32 12.05 -5.13
CA GLU A 30 -0.10 11.65 -5.24
C GLU A 30 -0.37 10.31 -4.56
N ARG A 31 0.54 9.33 -4.73
CA ARG A 31 0.40 8.00 -4.08
C ARG A 31 0.55 8.03 -2.56
N LEU A 32 1.30 8.98 -2.02
CA LEU A 32 1.46 9.19 -0.58
C LEU A 32 0.32 10.04 0.02
N GLN A 33 -0.45 10.74 -0.83
CA GLN A 33 -1.54 11.57 -0.36
C GLN A 33 -2.70 10.69 0.13
N GLY A 34 -3.09 10.86 1.40
CA GLY A 34 -4.20 10.13 2.00
C GLY A 34 -3.80 8.81 2.68
N THR A 35 -2.51 8.48 2.74
CA THR A 35 -2.02 7.40 3.60
C THR A 35 -1.64 7.94 4.97
N ASP A 36 -2.02 7.23 6.02
CA ASP A 36 -1.56 7.54 7.37
C ASP A 36 -0.04 7.29 7.51
N PRO A 37 0.62 7.97 8.47
CA PRO A 37 2.02 7.67 8.81
C PRO A 37 2.25 6.18 9.09
N GLU A 38 3.43 5.67 8.74
CA GLU A 38 3.78 4.24 8.87
C GLU A 38 3.58 3.72 10.30
N ASP A 39 3.90 4.53 11.31
CA ASP A 39 3.71 4.19 12.73
C ASP A 39 2.23 4.06 13.10
N VAL A 40 1.36 4.91 12.57
CA VAL A 40 -0.09 4.82 12.77
C VAL A 40 -0.64 3.52 12.18
N ILE A 41 -0.24 3.19 10.94
CA ILE A 41 -0.64 1.95 10.27
C ILE A 41 -0.15 0.73 11.06
N LYS A 42 1.11 0.74 11.53
CA LYS A 42 1.68 -0.34 12.34
C LYS A 42 0.97 -0.50 13.68
N ASN A 43 0.65 0.60 14.36
CA ASN A 43 -0.06 0.57 15.63
C ASN A 43 -1.48 0.02 15.46
N ALA A 44 -2.19 0.44 14.41
CA ALA A 44 -3.52 -0.08 14.09
C ALA A 44 -3.49 -1.58 13.77
N PHE A 45 -2.51 -2.03 12.98
CA PHE A 45 -2.31 -3.46 12.71
C PHE A 45 -1.99 -4.24 14.00
N GLY A 46 -1.16 -3.68 14.88
CA GLY A 46 -0.80 -4.27 16.17
C GLY A 46 -1.99 -4.46 17.12
N CYS A 47 -3.08 -3.69 16.97
CA CYS A 47 -4.32 -3.94 17.72
C CYS A 47 -4.98 -5.29 17.38
N PHE A 48 -4.65 -5.88 16.22
CA PHE A 48 -5.19 -7.16 15.76
C PHE A 48 -4.18 -8.32 15.87
N ASP A 49 -2.91 -8.03 16.11
CA ASP A 49 -1.84 -9.03 16.31
C ASP A 49 -1.58 -9.24 17.81
N GLU A 50 -2.44 -10.06 18.44
CA GLU A 50 -2.37 -10.37 19.88
C GLU A 50 -1.03 -11.02 20.29
N GLU A 51 -0.38 -11.75 19.38
CA GLU A 51 0.90 -12.42 19.63
C GLU A 51 2.11 -11.51 19.40
N ASN A 52 1.89 -10.33 18.81
CA ASN A 52 2.92 -9.35 18.46
C ASN A 52 4.09 -9.99 17.67
N ASN A 53 3.73 -10.88 16.76
CA ASN A 53 4.68 -11.66 15.94
C ASN A 53 4.84 -11.06 14.52
N GLY A 54 4.10 -9.99 14.22
CA GLY A 54 4.08 -9.28 12.94
C GLY A 54 3.17 -9.92 11.88
N HIS A 55 2.38 -10.93 12.25
CA HIS A 55 1.54 -11.70 11.32
C HIS A 55 0.14 -11.90 11.90
N ILE A 56 -0.86 -11.83 11.03
CA ILE A 56 -2.25 -12.14 11.38
C ILE A 56 -2.74 -13.21 10.41
N ASN A 57 -3.50 -14.18 10.93
CA ASN A 57 -4.13 -15.19 10.10
C ASN A 57 -5.16 -14.54 9.15
N GLU A 58 -5.16 -14.94 7.87
CA GLU A 58 -6.01 -14.34 6.84
C GLU A 58 -7.51 -14.42 7.19
N GLU A 59 -7.99 -15.57 7.67
CA GLU A 59 -9.41 -15.77 8.01
C GLU A 59 -9.80 -14.82 9.15
N ARG A 60 -8.95 -14.71 10.16
CA ARG A 60 -9.14 -13.81 11.29
C ARG A 60 -9.13 -12.34 10.87
N LEU A 61 -8.19 -11.94 10.02
CA LEU A 61 -8.13 -10.57 9.51
C LEU A 61 -9.39 -10.22 8.70
N ARG A 62 -9.87 -11.15 7.86
CA ARG A 62 -11.10 -10.99 7.08
C ARG A 62 -12.32 -10.78 7.96
N GLU A 63 -12.47 -11.59 9.02
CA GLU A 63 -13.54 -11.41 10.00
C GLU A 63 -13.45 -10.05 10.68
N LEU A 64 -12.28 -9.67 11.19
CA LEU A 64 -12.08 -8.40 11.88
C LEU A 64 -12.44 -7.20 10.99
N LEU A 65 -11.97 -7.18 9.74
CA LEU A 65 -12.26 -6.08 8.79
C LEU A 65 -13.73 -6.01 8.35
N THR A 66 -14.51 -7.08 8.52
CA THR A 66 -15.94 -7.13 8.13
C THR A 66 -16.89 -6.99 9.32
N THR A 67 -16.38 -7.13 10.55
CA THR A 67 -17.18 -7.10 11.79
C THR A 67 -16.83 -5.93 12.70
N MET A 68 -15.62 -5.38 12.58
CA MET A 68 -15.16 -4.24 13.37
C MET A 68 -14.97 -3.02 12.46
N GLY A 69 -15.93 -2.10 12.52
CA GLY A 69 -15.91 -0.84 11.80
C GLY A 69 -17.16 -0.04 12.10
N ASP A 70 -17.03 0.98 12.96
CA ASP A 70 -17.81 2.22 12.87
C ASP A 70 -16.92 3.24 12.14
#